data_AF-A0A919Z4I8-F1
#
_entry.id   AF-A0A919Z4I8-F1
#
_cell.length_a   1.000
_cell.length_b   1.000
_cell.length_c   1.000
_cell.angle_alpha   90.00
_cell.angle_beta   90.00
_cell.angle_gamma   90.00
#
_symmetry.space_group_name_H-M   'P 1'
#
loop_
_entity.id
_entity.type
_entity.pdbx_description
1 polymer ?
#
loop_
_entity_poly.entity_id
_entity_poly.type
_entity_poly.pdbx_seq_one_letter_code
_entity_poly.pdbx_strand_id
1 'polypeptide(L)' 'MDKRKVIAAYQRGLLSIHECAQILGIDSMRVMGMVSAPKPGERIRAGSK' A
#
# COMPACT_ATOMS: atom_id res chain seq x y z
N MET A 1 10.44 -10.93 -0.72
CA MET A 1 9.05 -11.08 -1.19
C MET A 1 8.87 -10.24 -2.45
N ASP A 2 8.13 -10.69 -3.47
CA ASP A 2 7.94 -9.91 -4.70
C ASP A 2 7.21 -8.58 -4.45
N LYS A 3 7.63 -7.50 -5.12
CA LYS A 3 6.99 -6.17 -5.03
C LYS A 3 5.48 -6.23 -5.21
N ARG A 4 5.00 -7.04 -6.16
CA ARG A 4 3.56 -7.21 -6.43
C ARG A 4 2.80 -7.79 -5.23
N LYS A 5 3.40 -8.75 -4.52
CA LYS A 5 2.81 -9.36 -3.32
C LYS A 5 2.79 -8.38 -2.15
N VAL A 6 3.84 -7.58 -2.00
CA VAL A 6 3.93 -6.53 -0.96
C VAL A 6 2.86 -5.46 -1.17
N ILE A 7 2.71 -4.95 -2.40
CA ILE A 7 1.66 -3.97 -2.74
C ILE A 7 0.27 -4.57 -2.50
N ALA A 8 0.02 -5.80 -2.94
CA ALA A 8 -1.27 -6.45 -2.72
C ALA A 8 -1.58 -6.66 -1.22
N ALA A 9 -0.57 -6.97 -0.41
CA ALA A 9 -0.72 -7.12 1.03
C ALA A 9 -0.99 -5.78 1.74
N TYR A 10 -0.27 -4.71 1.39
CA TYR A 10 -0.57 -3.35 1.85
C TYR A 10 -2.01 -2.93 1.52
N GLN A 11 -2.41 -3.16 0.27
CA GLN A 11 -3.75 -2.86 -0.23
C GLN A 11 -4.87 -3.68 0.44
N ARG A 12 -4.54 -4.80 1.06
CA ARG A 12 -5.47 -5.66 1.82
C ARG A 12 -5.44 -5.35 3.33
N GLY A 13 -4.63 -4.38 3.76
CA GLY A 13 -4.44 -4.03 5.18
C GLY A 13 -3.63 -5.07 5.96
N LEU A 14 -2.92 -5.96 5.26
CA LEU A 14 -2.09 -7.02 5.87
C LEU A 14 -0.70 -6.52 6.25
N LEU A 15 -0.24 -5.42 5.65
CA LEU A 15 1.07 -4.82 5.90
C LEU A 15 0.94 -3.30 6.03
N SER A 16 1.75 -2.71 6.89
CA SER A 16 1.92 -1.26 6.96
C SER A 16 2.93 -0.74 5.92
N ILE A 17 2.90 0.56 5.64
CA ILE A 17 3.83 1.19 4.69
C ILE A 17 5.31 1.01 5.12
N HIS A 18 5.58 0.99 6.44
CA HIS A 18 6.91 0.75 6.99
C HIS A 18 7.38 -0.69 6.79
N GLU A 19 6.50 -1.67 6.97
CA GLU A 19 6.82 -3.07 6.69
C GLU A 19 7.11 -3.27 5.20
N CYS A 20 6.34 -2.62 4.33
CA CYS A 20 6.58 -2.63 2.90
C CYS A 20 7.95 -2.02 2.56
N ALA A 21 8.35 -0.93 3.21
CA ALA A 21 9.65 -0.29 3.07
C ALA A 21 10.79 -1.24 3.48
N GLN A 22 10.66 -1.92 4.62
CA GLN A 22 11.63 -2.91 5.08
C GLN A 22 11.74 -4.11 4.15
N ILE A 23 10.63 -4.65 3.66
CA ILE A 23 10.63 -5.81 2.75
C ILE A 23 11.22 -5.46 1.39
N LEU A 24 10.94 -4.24 0.89
CA LEU A 24 11.42 -3.76 -0.40
C LEU A 24 12.84 -3.17 -0.34
N GLY A 25 13.38 -2.94 0.86
CA GLY A 25 14.69 -2.32 1.08
C GLY A 25 14.75 -0.88 0.55
N ILE A 26 13.63 -0.15 0.58
CA ILE A 26 13.53 1.23 0.09
C ILE A 26 12.78 2.11 1.09
N ASP A 27 12.94 3.42 0.95
CA ASP A 27 12.31 4.40 1.83
C ASP A 27 10.77 4.38 1.74
N SER A 28 10.10 4.63 2.86
CA SER A 28 8.63 4.61 2.96
C SER A 28 7.97 5.65 2.05
N MET A 29 8.60 6.81 1.82
CA MET A 29 8.15 7.79 0.83
C MET A 29 8.13 7.22 -0.59
N ARG A 30 9.15 6.43 -0.93
CA ARG A 30 9.25 5.78 -2.24
C ARG A 30 8.23 4.65 -2.37
N VAL A 31 7.97 3.90 -1.30
CA VAL A 31 6.87 2.92 -1.26
C VAL A 31 5.53 3.61 -1.42
N MET A 32 5.34 4.75 -0.75
CA MET A 32 4.10 5.54 -0.83
C MET A 32 3.79 5.91 -2.27
N GLY A 33 4.78 6.37 -3.04
CA GLY A 33 4.60 6.62 -4.49
C GLY A 33 4.25 5.37 -5.31
N MET A 34 4.69 4.18 -4.88
CA MET A 34 4.38 2.90 -5.57
C MET A 34 2.99 2.36 -5.23
N VAL A 35 2.50 2.58 -4.01
CA VAL A 35 1.18 2.11 -3.55
C VAL A 35 0.08 3.14 -3.73
N SER A 36 0.43 4.43 -3.85
CA SER A 36 -0.51 5.55 -4.02
C SER A 36 -1.02 5.68 -5.46
N ALA A 37 -0.56 4.86 -6.39
CA ALA A 37 -1.25 4.72 -7.67
C ALA A 37 -2.71 4.36 -7.37
N PRO A 38 -3.68 5.25 -7.68
CA PRO A 38 -5.07 5.01 -7.31
C PRO A 38 -5.51 3.72 -7.98
N LYS A 39 -5.91 2.73 -7.18
CA LYS A 39 -6.78 1.67 -7.70
C LYS A 39 -8.01 2.40 -8.25
N PRO A 40 -8.42 2.23 -9.53
CA PRO A 40 -9.63 2.84 -10.07
C PRO A 40 -10.92 2.22 -9.49
N GLY A 41 -11.03 2.07 -8.16
CA GLY A 41 -12.15 1.38 -7.52
C GLY A 41 -12.27 1.51 -6.00
N GLU A 42 -11.30 2.10 -5.28
CA GLU A 42 -11.45 2.32 -3.82
C GLU A 42 -12.16 3.65 -3.57
N ARG A 43 -13.44 3.71 -3.95
CA ARG A 43 -14.35 4.75 -3.48
C ARG A 43 -14.58 4.51 -1.99
N ILE A 44 -13.94 5.35 -1.20
CA ILE A 44 -14.20 5.65 0.21
C ILE A 44 -15.55 5.10 0.72
N ARG A 45 -15.50 4.19 1.70
CA ARG A 45 -16.58 4.06 2.68
C ARG A 45 -16.61 5.36 3.49
N ALA A 46 -17.25 6.40 2.96
CA ALA A 46 -17.75 7.51 3.75
C ALA A 46 -19.14 7.11 4.25
N GLY A 47 -19.18 6.31 5.32
CA GLY A 47 -20.35 6.25 6.18
C GLY A 47 -20.19 7.33 7.24
N SER A 48 -21.01 8.38 7.15
CA SER A 48 -21.40 9.36 8.19
C SER A 48 -22.08 10.50 7.42
N LYS A 49 -23.35 10.86 7.59
CA LYS A 49 -24.34 10.66 8.65
C LYS A 49 -25.72 10.83 8.02
#